data_AF-A0A6G8Q7F1-F1
#
_entry.id   AF-A0A6G8Q7F1-F1
#
_cell.length_a   1.000
_cell.length_b   1.000
_cell.length_c   1.000
_cell.angle_alpha   90.00
_cell.angle_beta   90.00
_cell.angle_gamma   90.00
#
_symmetry.space_group_name_H-M   'P 1'
#
loop_
_entity.id
_entity.type
_entity.pdbx_description
1 polymer ?
#
loop_
_entity_poly.entity_id
_entity_poly.type
_entity_poly.pdbx_seq_one_letter_code
_entity_poly.pdbx_strand_id
1 'polypeptide(L)'
;MIRLPFFGKVTRVPDPGQCVGLLLEDGSRRQGFRAISCPLTSETGEVVIWVATEDEYRAAWRSNREAVGVPWPVDRISISDAPAHQLPMRSA
;
A
#
# COMPACT_ATOMS: atom_id res chain seq x y z
N MET A 1 -4.76 -22.55 2.69
CA MET A 1 -4.29 -21.22 2.25
C MET A 1 -3.56 -21.40 0.92
N ILE A 2 -4.14 -20.92 -0.17
CA ILE A 2 -3.58 -21.12 -1.52
C ILE A 2 -2.59 -19.98 -1.79
N ARG A 3 -1.31 -20.32 -1.95
CA ARG A 3 -0.25 -19.41 -2.39
C ARG A 3 -0.10 -19.57 -3.90
N LEU A 4 -0.64 -18.63 -4.68
CA LEU A 4 -0.46 -18.64 -6.14
C LEU A 4 0.98 -18.23 -6.49
N PRO A 5 1.69 -18.98 -7.35
CA PRO A 5 3.03 -18.61 -7.82
C PRO A 5 2.89 -17.78 -9.10
N PHE A 6 3.03 -16.46 -9.01
CA PHE A 6 3.26 -15.63 -10.19
C PHE A 6 4.77 -15.59 -10.49
N PHE A 7 5.18 -16.40 -11.47
CA PHE A 7 6.52 -16.36 -12.08
C PHE A 7 6.58 -15.19 -13.08
N GLY A 8 7.39 -14.17 -12.80
CA GLY A 8 7.74 -13.12 -13.76
C GLY A 8 7.76 -11.73 -13.13
N LYS A 9 8.96 -11.24 -12.79
CA LYS A 9 9.24 -10.01 -12.03
C LYS A 9 8.80 -10.13 -10.58
N VAL A 10 9.73 -9.96 -9.64
CA VAL A 10 9.41 -9.92 -8.21
C VAL A 10 8.70 -8.59 -7.93
N THR A 11 7.46 -8.45 -8.40
CA THR A 11 6.54 -7.42 -7.93
C THR A 11 6.23 -7.82 -6.50
N ARG A 12 7.07 -7.36 -5.57
CA ARG A 12 6.86 -7.62 -4.15
C ARG A 12 5.49 -7.05 -3.82
N VAL A 13 4.54 -7.95 -3.62
CA VAL A 13 3.24 -7.62 -3.06
C VAL A 13 3.51 -6.98 -1.70
N PRO A 14 3.07 -5.74 -1.46
CA PRO A 14 3.24 -5.13 -0.16
C PRO A 14 2.40 -5.85 0.88
N ASP A 15 3.00 -6.08 2.04
CA ASP A 15 2.27 -6.52 3.22
C ASP A 15 1.41 -5.37 3.77
N PRO A 16 0.24 -5.66 4.37
CA PRO A 16 -0.53 -4.65 5.09
C PRO A 16 0.33 -3.89 6.11
N GLY A 17 0.22 -2.57 6.10
CA GLY A 17 1.01 -1.65 6.90
C GLY A 17 2.31 -1.18 6.23
N GLN A 18 2.77 -1.77 5.12
CA GLN A 18 3.97 -1.28 4.42
C GLN A 18 3.70 0.04 3.69
N CYS A 19 4.73 0.90 3.65
CA CYS A 19 4.70 2.12 2.87
C CYS A 19 4.81 1.80 1.38
N VAL A 20 3.90 2.37 0.60
CA VAL A 20 3.82 2.14 -0.84
C VAL A 20 3.83 3.47 -1.59
N GLY A 21 4.37 3.42 -2.80
CA GLY A 21 4.22 4.47 -3.79
C GLY A 21 3.21 4.02 -4.85
N LEU A 22 2.32 4.93 -5.22
CA LEU A 22 1.32 4.72 -6.26
C LEU A 22 1.83 5.33 -7.56
N LEU A 23 1.86 4.53 -8.61
CA LEU A 23 2.12 5.00 -9.97
C LEU A 23 0.81 5.52 -10.56
N LEU A 24 0.82 6.78 -10.97
CA LEU A 24 -0.27 7.46 -11.65
C LEU A 24 -0.20 7.20 -13.16
N GLU A 25 -1.26 7.54 -13.87
CA GLU A 25 -1.38 7.28 -15.32
C GLU A 25 -0.41 8.08 -16.17
N ASP A 26 -0.03 9.27 -15.69
CA ASP A 26 0.97 10.15 -16.28
C ASP A 26 2.41 9.67 -16.05
N GLY A 27 2.58 8.53 -15.35
CA GLY A 27 3.88 7.99 -14.96
C GLY A 27 4.48 8.62 -13.71
N SER A 28 3.80 9.60 -13.10
CA SER A 28 4.22 10.21 -11.84
C SER A 28 4.04 9.24 -10.67
N ARG A 29 4.94 9.28 -9.69
CA ARG A 29 4.84 8.45 -8.47
C ARG A 29 4.41 9.30 -7.29
N ARG A 30 3.31 8.91 -6.64
CA ARG A 30 2.83 9.53 -5.41
C ARG A 30 3.21 8.68 -4.20
N GLN A 31 3.76 9.31 -3.17
CA GLN A 31 4.15 8.65 -1.91
C GLN A 31 3.21 9.05 -0.76
N GLY A 32 3.42 8.48 0.43
CA GLY A 32 2.62 8.79 1.63
C GLY A 32 1.40 7.89 1.79
N PHE A 33 1.41 6.70 1.18
CA PHE A 33 0.36 5.71 1.29
C PHE A 33 0.87 4.46 2.00
N ARG A 34 -0.05 3.72 2.62
CA ARG A 34 0.18 2.37 3.14
C ARG A 34 -0.78 1.39 2.52
N ALA A 35 -0.29 0.18 2.24
CA ALA A 35 -1.17 -0.95 1.98
C ALA A 35 -1.97 -1.26 3.25
N ILE A 36 -3.26 -1.50 3.13
CA ILE A 36 -4.14 -1.88 4.26
C ILE A 36 -4.79 -3.24 4.04
N SER A 37 -4.63 -3.84 2.86
CA SER A 37 -5.09 -5.18 2.55
C SER A 37 -4.00 -5.99 1.84
N CYS A 38 -4.20 -7.31 1.81
CA CYS A 38 -3.54 -8.18 0.83
C CYS A 38 -4.11 -7.92 -0.58
N PRO A 39 -3.45 -8.40 -1.65
CA PRO A 39 -4.02 -8.38 -2.99
C PRO A 39 -5.35 -9.10 -3.04
N LEU A 40 -6.31 -8.46 -3.69
CA LEU A 40 -7.66 -8.94 -3.89
C LEU A 40 -7.95 -8.86 -5.38
N THR A 41 -8.57 -9.90 -5.93
CA THR A 41 -9.08 -9.87 -7.29
C THR A 41 -10.44 -9.16 -7.27
N SER A 42 -10.58 -8.09 -8.05
CA SER A 42 -11.86 -7.41 -8.24
C SER A 42 -12.82 -8.26 -9.08
N GLU A 43 -14.09 -7.86 -9.15
CA GLU A 43 -15.08 -8.51 -10.00
C GLU A 43 -14.72 -8.48 -11.50
N THR A 44 -13.90 -7.53 -11.94
CA THR A 44 -13.40 -7.42 -13.32
C THR A 44 -12.18 -8.31 -13.59
N GLY A 45 -11.69 -9.04 -12.59
CA GLY A 45 -10.50 -9.89 -12.67
C GLY A 45 -9.18 -9.15 -12.43
N GLU A 46 -9.23 -7.84 -12.15
CA GLU A 46 -8.04 -7.04 -11.86
C GLU A 46 -7.54 -7.29 -10.44
N VAL A 47 -6.23 -7.43 -10.26
CA VAL A 47 -5.63 -7.58 -8.93
C VAL A 47 -5.34 -6.20 -8.35
N VAL A 48 -6.04 -5.87 -7.26
CA VAL A 48 -5.95 -4.59 -6.56
C VAL A 48 -5.50 -4.78 -5.12
N ILE A 49 -4.89 -3.74 -4.55
CA ILE A 49 -4.59 -3.64 -3.12
C ILE A 49 -5.27 -2.39 -2.60
N TRP A 50 -5.89 -2.48 -1.43
CA TRP A 50 -6.43 -1.30 -0.76
C TRP A 50 -5.29 -0.52 -0.14
N VAL A 51 -5.26 0.77 -0.45
CA VAL A 51 -4.25 1.70 0.06
C VAL A 51 -4.93 2.86 0.78
N ALA A 52 -4.39 3.25 1.92
CA ALA A 52 -4.82 4.43 2.67
C ALA A 52 -3.68 5.44 2.73
N THR A 53 -4.01 6.70 2.96
CA THR A 53 -2.98 7.70 3.30
C THR A 53 -2.35 7.36 4.65
N GLU A 54 -1.11 7.79 4.88
CA GLU A 54 -0.43 7.63 6.17
C GLU A 54 -1.26 8.18 7.34
N ASP A 55 -1.89 9.34 7.14
CA ASP A 55 -2.69 10.02 8.15
C ASP A 55 -3.93 9.20 8.52
N GLU A 56 -4.70 8.75 7.51
CA GLU A 56 -5.90 7.94 7.73
C GLU A 56 -5.54 6.59 8.36
N TYR A 57 -4.47 5.94 7.92
CA TYR A 57 -3.98 4.71 8.53
C TYR A 57 -3.69 4.90 10.03
N ARG A 58 -2.99 6.00 10.38
CA ARG A 58 -2.69 6.32 11.79
C ARG A 58 -3.91 6.71 12.58
N ALA A 59 -4.85 7.44 11.99
CA ALA A 59 -6.09 7.83 12.63
C ALA A 59 -6.97 6.61 12.91
N ALA A 60 -7.09 5.72 11.93
CA ALA A 60 -7.83 4.47 12.05
C ALA A 60 -7.24 3.55 13.11
N TRP A 61 -5.91 3.38 13.12
CA TRP A 61 -5.20 2.64 14.15
C TRP A 61 -5.44 3.21 15.56
N ARG A 62 -5.34 4.54 15.72
CA ARG A 62 -5.58 5.21 17.01
C ARG A 62 -7.02 5.06 17.50
N SER A 63 -7.98 5.02 16.58
CA SER A 63 -9.40 4.89 16.90
C SER A 63 -9.89 3.44 16.91
N ASN A 64 -9.00 2.45 16.79
CA ASN A 64 -9.33 1.03 16.69
C ASN A 64 -10.44 0.73 15.64
N ARG A 65 -10.35 1.40 14.49
CA ARG A 65 -11.25 1.21 13.35
C ARG A 65 -10.45 0.80 12.11
N GLU A 66 -11.16 0.30 11.11
CA GLU A 66 -10.56 0.04 9.80
C GLU A 66 -10.26 1.34 9.07
N ALA A 67 -9.11 1.39 8.39
CA ALA A 67 -8.72 2.55 7.60
C ALA A 67 -9.55 2.61 6.32
N VAL A 68 -10.05 3.80 5.99
CA VAL A 68 -10.72 4.01 4.71
C VAL A 68 -9.65 4.14 3.62
N GLY A 69 -9.65 3.19 2.70
CA GLY A 69 -8.71 3.15 1.58
C GLY A 69 -9.40 3.27 0.22
N VAL A 70 -8.57 3.30 -0.82
CA VAL A 70 -8.98 3.17 -2.22
C VAL A 70 -8.31 1.94 -2.82
N PRO A 71 -8.98 1.20 -3.72
CA PRO A 71 -8.33 0.11 -4.45
C PRO A 71 -7.32 0.70 -5.44
N TRP A 72 -6.13 0.11 -5.51
CA TRP A 72 -5.10 0.48 -6.49
C TRP A 72 -4.52 -0.75 -7.19
N PRO A 73 -4.28 -0.72 -8.51
CA PRO A 73 -3.78 -1.88 -9.25
C PRO A 73 -2.40 -2.31 -8.76
N VAL A 74 -2.19 -3.61 -8.55
CA VAL A 74 -0.92 -4.15 -8.04
C VAL A 74 0.27 -3.82 -8.95
N ASP A 75 0.07 -3.82 -10.26
CA ASP A 75 1.11 -3.47 -11.25
C ASP A 75 1.48 -1.98 -11.21
N ARG A 76 0.64 -1.14 -10.61
CA ARG A 76 0.88 0.30 -10.39
C ARG A 76 1.27 0.61 -8.94
N ILE A 77 1.64 -0.41 -8.17
CA ILE A 77 2.18 -0.25 -6.82
C ILE A 77 3.66 -0.56 -6.83
N SER A 78 4.43 0.28 -6.16
CA SER A 78 5.82 0.01 -5.83
C SER A 78 6.00 0.10 -4.34
N ILE A 79 6.58 -0.94 -3.74
CA ILE A 79 7.02 -0.85 -2.35
C ILE A 79 8.01 0.30 -2.25
N SER A 80 7.76 1.21 -1.32
CA SER A 80 8.72 2.24 -0.99
C SER A 80 9.62 1.68 0.11
N ASP A 81 10.90 1.43 -0.21
CA ASP A 81 11.95 1.15 0.79
C ASP A 81 12.24 2.36 1.68
N ALA A 82 11.56 3.50 1.43
CA ALA A 82 11.61 4.65 2.31
C ALA A 82 11.18 4.20 3.72
N PRO A 83 12.07 4.24 4.71
CA PRO A 83 11.72 3.86 6.06
C PRO A 83 10.55 4.75 6.50
N ALA A 84 9.57 4.17 7.18
CA ALA A 84 8.51 4.89 7.89
C ALA A 84 9.05 5.80 9.02
N HIS A 85 10.35 6.11 9.04
CA HIS A 85 11.07 6.99 9.93
C HIS A 85 12.07 7.84 9.13
N GLN A 86 11.56 8.89 8.50
CA GLN A 86 12.27 10.17 8.49
C GLN A 86 11.34 11.27 9.00
N LEU A 87 10.61 10.98 10.08
CA LEU A 87 10.29 12.03 11.05
C LEU A 87 11.62 12.33 11.75
N PRO A 88 12.10 13.59 11.80
CA PRO A 88 13.16 13.92 12.73
C PRO A 88 12.61 13.58 14.12
N MET A 89 13.24 12.61 14.79
CA MET A 89 13.19 12.52 16.25
C MET A 89 13.79 13.81 16.79
N ARG A 90 12.97 14.87 16.88
CA ARG A 90 13.24 15.99 17.76
C ARG A 90 12.66 15.59 19.10
N SER A 91 13.51 14.91 19.88
CA SER A 91 13.40 14.84 21.32
C SER A 91 13.34 16.26 21.92
N ALA A 92 12.70 16.30 23.09
CA ALA A 92 12.44 17.43 23.98
C ALA A 92 13.49 18.54 24.05
#